data_AF-A0A3B0W6T8-F1
#
_entry.id   AF-A0A3B0W6T8-F1
#
_cell.length_a   1.000
_cell.length_b   1.000
_cell.length_c   1.000
_cell.angle_alpha   90.00
_cell.angle_beta   90.00
_cell.angle_gamma   90.00
#
_symmetry.space_group_name_H-M   'P 1'
#
loop_
_entity.id
_entity.type
_entity.pdbx_description
1 polymer ?
#
loop_
_entity_poly.entity_id
_entity_poly.type
_entity_poly.pdbx_seq_one_letter_code
_entity_poly.pdbx_strand_id
1 'polypeptide(L)'
;MYFFPQEKGDQLLDILSDVRCDEVVTSIKATASHWDSRRGIGAELKKLASQGCDVSVIVPDNIMQTKCDVRINMYPEVKVYTAHKLPHSKYLIVQGNYKGGDRQVVWAGSHNYSMPSLRLTDETLLELNDEKVVASFVENWDILRSKGTKDLFSDSSESAKNSCYEEYHQKSGSLN
;
A
#
# COMPACT_ATOMS: atom_id res chain seq x y z
N MET A 1 -7.72 -2.36 16.70
CA MET A 1 -6.26 -2.21 16.92
C MET A 1 -5.62 -3.57 16.85
N TYR A 2 -4.42 -3.65 16.27
CA TYR A 2 -3.59 -4.84 16.21
C TYR A 2 -2.20 -4.57 16.80
N PHE A 3 -1.63 -5.60 17.41
CA PHE A 3 -0.23 -5.65 17.85
C PHE A 3 0.50 -6.71 17.03
N PHE A 4 1.76 -6.47 16.72
CA PHE A 4 2.63 -7.39 15.98
C PHE A 4 3.80 -7.82 16.87
N PRO A 5 4.44 -8.97 16.63
CA PRO A 5 4.27 -9.86 15.48
C PRO A 5 2.99 -10.69 15.50
N GLN A 6 2.54 -11.12 14.32
CA GLN A 6 1.37 -11.99 14.14
C GLN A 6 1.83 -13.36 13.67
N GLU A 7 1.48 -14.43 14.36
CA GLU A 7 1.89 -15.80 13.98
C GLU A 7 1.19 -16.26 12.70
N LYS A 8 -0.08 -15.87 12.53
CA LYS A 8 -0.95 -16.28 11.42
C LYS A 8 -1.74 -15.09 10.88
N GLY A 9 -2.24 -15.23 9.66
CA GLY A 9 -3.02 -14.20 8.99
C GLY A 9 -2.20 -12.99 8.55
N ASP A 10 -2.88 -12.06 7.90
CA ASP A 10 -2.32 -10.77 7.48
C ASP A 10 -3.40 -9.71 7.69
N GLN A 11 -3.24 -8.92 8.74
CA GLN A 11 -4.27 -7.96 9.17
C GLN A 11 -4.51 -6.87 8.13
N LEU A 12 -3.53 -6.52 7.28
CA LEU A 12 -3.78 -5.56 6.20
C LEU A 12 -4.61 -6.19 5.08
N LEU A 13 -4.40 -7.48 4.77
CA LEU A 13 -5.26 -8.19 3.82
C LEU A 13 -6.67 -8.38 4.37
N ASP A 14 -6.81 -8.69 5.65
CA ASP A 14 -8.12 -8.80 6.31
C ASP A 14 -8.87 -7.46 6.24
N ILE A 15 -8.19 -6.35 6.53
CA ILE A 15 -8.74 -4.98 6.38
C ILE A 15 -9.17 -4.71 4.94
N LEU A 16 -8.33 -5.02 3.94
CA LEU A 16 -8.67 -4.77 2.54
C LEU A 16 -9.83 -5.65 2.06
N SER A 17 -10.01 -6.84 2.64
CA SER A 17 -11.10 -7.75 2.29
C SER A 17 -12.49 -7.22 2.68
N ASP A 18 -12.56 -6.26 3.60
CA ASP A 18 -13.78 -5.56 4.01
C ASP A 18 -14.15 -4.38 3.09
N VAL A 19 -13.31 -4.05 2.11
CA VAL A 19 -13.56 -2.98 1.13
C VAL A 19 -14.43 -3.49 -0.01
N ARG A 20 -15.37 -2.66 -0.46
CA ARG A 20 -16.16 -2.90 -1.67
C ARG A 20 -16.06 -1.69 -2.59
N CYS A 21 -16.18 -1.93 -3.89
CA CYS A 21 -16.09 -0.91 -4.94
C CYS A 21 -17.43 -0.67 -5.64
N ASP A 22 -18.53 -1.13 -5.02
CA ASP A 22 -19.90 -0.97 -5.47
C ASP A 22 -20.68 -0.02 -4.54
N GLU A 23 -21.88 0.37 -5.00
CA GLU A 23 -22.85 1.23 -4.30
C GLU A 23 -22.43 2.70 -4.12
N VAL A 24 -21.20 2.95 -3.65
CA VAL A 24 -20.60 4.27 -3.48
C VAL A 24 -19.19 4.30 -4.06
N VAL A 25 -18.70 5.49 -4.38
CA VAL A 25 -17.31 5.66 -4.82
C VAL A 25 -16.38 5.44 -3.63
N THR A 26 -15.63 4.35 -3.66
CA THR A 26 -14.65 4.02 -2.63
C THR A 26 -13.25 4.42 -3.05
N SER A 27 -12.55 5.17 -2.20
CA SER A 27 -11.14 5.54 -2.38
C SER A 27 -10.25 4.89 -1.34
N ILE A 28 -9.05 4.49 -1.79
CA ILE A 28 -8.02 3.86 -0.98
C ILE A 28 -6.71 4.63 -1.19
N LYS A 29 -6.11 5.10 -0.09
CA LYS A 29 -4.83 5.83 -0.12
C LYS A 29 -3.88 5.16 0.86
N ALA A 30 -2.72 4.72 0.41
CA ALA A 30 -1.77 3.98 1.26
C ALA A 30 -0.32 4.44 1.09
N THR A 31 0.39 4.59 2.20
CA THR A 31 1.83 4.88 2.20
C THR A 31 2.51 4.06 3.29
N ALA A 32 3.74 3.65 2.99
CA ALA A 32 4.65 2.97 3.90
C ALA A 32 6.09 3.17 3.38
N SER A 33 7.07 3.03 4.26
CA SER A 33 8.49 3.14 3.87
C SER A 33 9.02 1.86 3.25
N HIS A 34 8.40 0.72 3.58
CA HIS A 34 8.72 -0.58 3.03
C HIS A 34 7.45 -1.25 2.51
N TRP A 35 7.50 -1.64 1.24
CA TRP A 35 6.45 -2.36 0.51
C TRP A 35 6.94 -3.71 -0.02
N ASP A 36 8.17 -4.06 0.31
CA ASP A 36 8.83 -5.27 -0.12
C ASP A 36 8.29 -6.49 0.62
N SER A 37 8.39 -7.67 0.00
CA SER A 37 8.14 -9.00 0.62
C SER A 37 6.70 -9.36 1.03
N ARG A 38 5.73 -8.43 1.08
CA ARG A 38 4.28 -8.72 1.27
C ARG A 38 3.46 -8.45 0.01
N ARG A 39 3.81 -9.14 -1.06
CA ARG A 39 3.23 -8.99 -2.42
C ARG A 39 1.70 -9.06 -2.47
N GLY A 40 1.08 -9.83 -1.57
CA GLY A 40 -0.37 -9.95 -1.49
C GLY A 40 -1.09 -8.61 -1.31
N ILE A 41 -0.47 -7.64 -0.63
CA ILE A 41 -1.07 -6.31 -0.42
C ILE A 41 -1.17 -5.57 -1.77
N GLY A 42 -0.10 -5.56 -2.56
CA GLY A 42 -0.10 -4.94 -3.88
C GLY A 42 -1.14 -5.58 -4.80
N ALA A 43 -1.20 -6.91 -4.82
CA ALA A 43 -2.16 -7.66 -5.62
C ALA A 43 -3.62 -7.36 -5.23
N GLU A 44 -3.93 -7.25 -3.93
CA GLU A 44 -5.28 -6.91 -3.48
C GLU A 44 -5.65 -5.46 -3.84
N LEU A 45 -4.72 -4.51 -3.69
CA LEU A 45 -4.93 -3.13 -4.13
C LEU A 45 -5.20 -3.02 -5.64
N LYS A 46 -4.46 -3.77 -6.45
CA LYS A 46 -4.68 -3.88 -7.90
C LYS A 46 -6.05 -4.47 -8.23
N LYS A 47 -6.47 -5.50 -7.51
CA LYS A 47 -7.80 -6.10 -7.67
C LYS A 47 -8.90 -5.09 -7.33
N LEU A 48 -8.80 -4.37 -6.21
CA LEU A 48 -9.77 -3.34 -5.83
C LEU A 48 -9.82 -2.19 -6.85
N ALA A 49 -8.67 -1.75 -7.36
CA ALA A 49 -8.62 -0.77 -8.45
C ALA A 49 -9.34 -1.27 -9.71
N SER A 50 -9.11 -2.54 -10.07
CA SER A 50 -9.76 -3.19 -11.21
C SER A 50 -11.29 -3.34 -11.03
N GLN A 51 -11.76 -3.35 -9.79
CA GLN A 51 -13.19 -3.41 -9.43
C GLN A 51 -13.86 -2.03 -9.39
N GLY A 52 -13.12 -0.94 -9.63
CA GLY A 52 -13.66 0.42 -9.73
C GLY A 52 -13.35 1.34 -8.55
N CYS A 53 -12.63 0.86 -7.52
CA CYS A 53 -12.16 1.73 -6.44
C CYS A 53 -11.08 2.72 -6.95
N ASP A 54 -11.06 3.94 -6.40
CA ASP A 54 -9.97 4.89 -6.62
C ASP A 54 -8.78 4.56 -5.70
N VAL A 55 -7.82 3.79 -6.21
CA VAL A 55 -6.67 3.31 -5.42
C VAL A 55 -5.40 4.08 -5.77
N SER A 56 -4.73 4.60 -4.75
CA SER A 56 -3.47 5.31 -4.88
C SER A 56 -2.47 4.99 -3.78
N VAL A 57 -1.19 4.95 -4.14
CA VAL A 57 -0.08 4.65 -3.21
C VAL A 57 1.02 5.70 -3.31
N ILE A 58 1.65 6.01 -2.18
CA ILE A 58 2.91 6.78 -2.15
C ILE A 58 4.01 5.85 -1.65
N VAL A 59 5.03 5.68 -2.48
CA VAL A 59 6.16 4.77 -2.23
C VAL A 59 7.49 5.52 -2.28
N PRO A 60 8.55 5.03 -1.62
CA PRO A 60 9.89 5.59 -1.81
C PRO A 60 10.46 5.32 -3.20
N ASP A 61 11.20 6.29 -3.74
CA ASP A 61 11.85 6.22 -5.05
C ASP A 61 13.31 5.71 -5.01
N ASN A 62 13.85 5.44 -3.83
CA ASN A 62 15.23 5.04 -3.65
C ASN A 62 15.39 3.55 -3.28
N ILE A 63 14.29 2.81 -3.10
CA ILE A 63 14.31 1.38 -2.77
C ILE A 63 13.96 0.56 -4.02
N MET A 64 14.95 -0.12 -4.61
CA MET A 64 14.76 -0.90 -5.83
C MET A 64 13.72 -2.02 -5.67
N GLN A 65 13.74 -2.74 -4.55
CA GLN A 65 12.78 -3.82 -4.31
C GLN A 65 11.34 -3.29 -4.26
N THR A 66 11.11 -2.17 -3.57
CA THR A 66 9.82 -1.49 -3.57
C THR A 66 9.39 -1.12 -5.00
N LYS A 67 10.29 -0.59 -5.83
CA LYS A 67 9.96 -0.27 -7.23
C LYS A 67 9.50 -1.49 -8.01
N CYS A 68 10.20 -2.61 -7.91
CA CYS A 68 9.85 -3.82 -8.65
C CYS A 68 8.57 -4.48 -8.13
N ASP A 69 8.36 -4.53 -6.80
CA ASP A 69 7.13 -5.07 -6.24
C ASP A 69 5.91 -4.22 -6.63
N VAL A 70 6.04 -2.89 -6.62
CA VAL A 70 4.97 -1.99 -7.08
C VAL A 70 4.73 -2.15 -8.58
N ARG A 71 5.79 -2.25 -9.39
CA ARG A 71 5.68 -2.43 -10.85
C ARG A 71 4.94 -3.72 -11.22
N ILE A 72 5.25 -4.82 -10.54
CA ILE A 72 4.69 -6.13 -10.83
C ILE A 72 3.26 -6.25 -10.27
N ASN A 73 3.03 -5.80 -9.04
CA ASN A 73 1.80 -6.14 -8.32
C ASN A 73 0.73 -5.04 -8.36
N MET A 74 1.06 -3.79 -8.73
CA MET A 74 0.12 -2.66 -8.62
C MET A 74 -0.13 -1.93 -9.96
N TYR A 75 0.89 -1.85 -10.82
CA TYR A 75 0.79 -1.13 -12.09
C TYR A 75 0.08 -1.98 -13.19
N PRO A 76 -0.69 -1.37 -14.11
CA PRO A 76 -1.04 0.06 -14.22
C PRO A 76 -2.29 0.49 -13.43
N GLU A 77 -2.98 -0.43 -12.75
CA GLU A 77 -4.33 -0.18 -12.22
C GLU A 77 -4.32 0.76 -11.00
N VAL A 78 -3.24 0.74 -10.20
CA VAL A 78 -3.07 1.63 -9.04
C VAL A 78 -2.31 2.90 -9.43
N LYS A 79 -2.78 4.06 -8.95
CA LYS A 79 -2.07 5.35 -9.10
C LYS A 79 -0.88 5.39 -8.14
N VAL A 80 0.33 5.26 -8.69
CA VAL A 80 1.57 5.28 -7.90
C VAL A 80 2.21 6.65 -7.93
N TYR A 81 2.55 7.17 -6.76
CA TYR A 81 3.33 8.38 -6.57
C TYR A 81 4.64 8.05 -5.85
N THR A 82 5.70 8.81 -6.13
CA THR A 82 6.97 8.68 -5.41
C THR A 82 7.31 9.89 -4.60
N ALA A 83 7.74 9.68 -3.36
CA ALA A 83 8.32 10.75 -2.56
C ALA A 83 9.85 10.66 -2.56
N HIS A 84 10.51 11.71 -3.06
CA HIS A 84 11.97 11.83 -3.18
C HIS A 84 12.71 11.81 -1.83
N LYS A 85 12.00 12.17 -0.76
CA LYS A 85 12.42 11.90 0.62
C LYS A 85 11.53 10.79 1.17
N LEU A 86 12.14 9.72 1.68
CA LEU A 86 11.46 8.55 2.27
C LEU A 86 10.26 8.99 3.13
N PRO A 87 9.01 8.75 2.68
CA PRO A 87 7.86 8.97 3.52
C PRO A 87 7.94 7.95 4.65
N HIS A 88 8.25 8.41 5.87
CA HIS A 88 8.29 7.55 7.06
C HIS A 88 6.90 7.32 7.67
N SER A 89 5.87 7.90 7.08
CA SER A 89 4.48 7.64 7.42
C SER A 89 4.09 6.22 7.00
N LYS A 90 3.33 5.53 7.84
CA LYS A 90 2.66 4.28 7.48
C LYS A 90 1.18 4.38 7.82
N TYR A 91 0.34 4.39 6.79
CA TYR A 91 -1.10 4.36 6.96
C TYR A 91 -1.83 3.91 5.71
N LEU A 92 -3.06 3.44 5.91
CA LEU A 92 -4.07 3.10 4.90
C LEU A 92 -5.34 3.89 5.21
N ILE A 93 -5.77 4.75 4.31
CA ILE A 93 -7.04 5.48 4.41
C ILE A 93 -8.04 4.79 3.48
N VAL A 94 -9.24 4.52 3.98
CA VAL A 94 -10.39 4.07 3.19
C VAL A 94 -11.54 5.05 3.41
N GLN A 95 -12.11 5.55 2.32
CA GLN A 95 -13.31 6.40 2.33
C GLN A 95 -14.31 5.85 1.31
N GLY A 96 -15.50 5.45 1.74
CA GLY A 96 -16.53 4.82 0.91
C GLY A 96 -16.99 3.48 1.50
N ASN A 97 -17.32 2.50 0.67
CA ASN A 97 -17.89 1.23 1.10
C ASN A 97 -16.85 0.37 1.84
N TYR A 98 -16.93 0.35 3.17
CA TYR A 98 -16.05 -0.38 4.05
C TYR A 98 -16.84 -1.01 5.20
N LYS A 99 -16.66 -2.32 5.42
CA LYS A 99 -17.45 -3.11 6.38
C LYS A 99 -18.97 -2.96 6.15
N GLY A 100 -19.38 -2.93 4.88
CA GLY A 100 -20.78 -2.91 4.44
C GLY A 100 -21.51 -1.58 4.61
N GLY A 101 -20.80 -0.45 4.62
CA GLY A 101 -21.42 0.87 4.63
C GLY A 101 -20.45 1.97 4.24
N ASP A 102 -20.98 3.17 3.97
CA ASP A 102 -20.19 4.36 3.67
C ASP A 102 -19.49 4.85 4.95
N ARG A 103 -18.16 4.69 4.99
CA ARG A 103 -17.32 4.99 6.15
C ARG A 103 -16.05 5.70 5.73
N GLN A 104 -15.47 6.40 6.70
CA GLN A 104 -14.11 6.91 6.62
C GLN A 104 -13.28 6.34 7.77
N VAL A 105 -12.13 5.77 7.43
CA VAL A 105 -11.23 5.15 8.39
C VAL A 105 -9.79 5.36 7.96
N VAL A 106 -8.91 5.51 8.93
CA VAL A 106 -7.48 5.36 8.74
C VAL A 106 -6.94 4.26 9.64
N TRP A 107 -6.17 3.37 9.04
CA TRP A 107 -5.33 2.43 9.75
C TRP A 107 -3.91 2.98 9.79
N ALA A 108 -3.42 3.34 10.97
CA ALA A 108 -2.13 4.01 11.13
C ALA A 108 -1.29 3.40 12.26
N GLY A 109 0.03 3.51 12.13
CA GLY A 109 0.96 3.05 13.15
C GLY A 109 2.40 3.00 12.64
N SER A 110 3.22 2.15 13.26
CA SER A 110 4.61 1.94 12.88
C SER A 110 4.79 0.85 11.79
N HIS A 111 3.73 0.07 11.54
CA HIS A 111 3.71 -1.11 10.67
C HIS A 111 4.00 -0.82 9.20
N ASN A 112 5.11 -1.35 8.67
CA ASN A 112 5.36 -1.34 7.24
C ASN A 112 4.65 -2.51 6.52
N TYR A 113 4.62 -2.44 5.19
CA TYR A 113 3.98 -3.44 4.34
C TYR A 113 5.01 -4.49 3.93
N SER A 114 5.79 -4.97 4.91
CA SER A 114 6.85 -5.96 4.74
C SER A 114 6.71 -7.13 5.70
N MET A 115 7.32 -8.27 5.36
CA MET A 115 7.27 -9.50 6.17
C MET A 115 7.88 -9.32 7.55
N PRO A 116 9.01 -8.60 7.73
CA PRO A 116 9.55 -8.32 9.06
C PRO A 116 8.55 -7.58 9.95
N SER A 117 7.86 -6.55 9.44
CA SER A 117 6.83 -5.86 10.24
C SER A 117 5.68 -6.78 10.63
N LEU A 118 5.31 -7.73 9.78
CA LEU A 118 4.25 -8.69 10.08
C LEU A 118 4.66 -9.77 11.10
N ARG A 119 5.92 -10.25 11.06
CA ARG A 119 6.33 -11.48 11.75
C ARG A 119 7.41 -11.33 12.80
N LEU A 120 8.17 -10.24 12.80
CA LEU A 120 9.43 -10.15 13.54
C LEU A 120 9.58 -8.90 14.39
N THR A 121 8.89 -7.80 14.08
CA THR A 121 9.03 -6.54 14.85
C THR A 121 7.79 -6.23 15.68
N ASP A 122 8.03 -5.54 16.79
CA ASP A 122 6.97 -5.01 17.65
C ASP A 122 6.36 -3.78 16.98
N GLU A 123 5.18 -3.98 16.40
CA GLU A 123 4.45 -2.92 15.69
C GLU A 123 3.04 -2.76 16.27
N THR A 124 2.44 -1.61 16.01
CA THR A 124 1.02 -1.36 16.27
C THR A 124 0.33 -0.86 15.01
N LEU A 125 -0.95 -1.21 14.87
CA LEU A 125 -1.83 -0.69 13.84
C LEU A 125 -3.20 -0.35 14.44
N LEU A 126 -3.54 0.94 14.42
CA LEU A 126 -4.73 1.51 15.03
C LEU A 126 -5.80 1.77 13.98
N GLU A 127 -7.06 1.39 14.26
CA GLU A 127 -8.22 1.82 13.49
C GLU A 127 -8.70 3.14 14.07
N LEU A 128 -8.71 4.21 13.28
CA LEU A 128 -9.17 5.53 13.68
C LEU A 128 -10.26 5.98 12.71
N ASN A 129 -11.41 6.38 13.24
CA ASN A 129 -12.60 6.74 12.47
C ASN A 129 -13.21 8.09 12.88
N ASP A 130 -12.54 8.83 13.77
CA ASP A 130 -12.90 10.23 14.06
C ASP A 130 -12.69 11.07 12.80
N GLU A 131 -13.71 11.85 12.42
CA GLU A 131 -13.73 12.62 11.18
C GLU A 131 -12.56 13.59 11.07
N LYS A 132 -12.22 14.30 12.15
CA LYS A 132 -11.12 15.27 12.13
C LYS A 132 -9.77 14.57 12.01
N VAL A 133 -9.62 13.43 12.68
CA VAL A 133 -8.40 12.61 12.58
C VAL A 133 -8.23 12.10 11.15
N VAL A 134 -9.27 11.51 10.55
CA VAL A 134 -9.19 11.02 9.16
C VAL A 134 -8.88 12.17 8.19
N ALA A 135 -9.53 13.33 8.37
CA ALA A 135 -9.26 14.51 7.57
C ALA A 135 -7.79 14.97 7.65
N SER A 136 -7.17 14.96 8.83
CA SER A 136 -5.73 15.28 8.98
C SER A 136 -4.81 14.28 8.26
N PHE A 137 -5.17 12.99 8.21
CA PHE A 137 -4.42 12.00 7.43
C PHE A 137 -4.59 12.20 5.91
N VAL A 138 -5.77 12.61 5.46
CA VAL A 138 -6.01 12.99 4.06
C VAL A 138 -5.20 14.23 3.69
N GLU A 139 -5.14 15.25 4.55
CA GLU A 139 -4.30 16.43 4.33
C GLU A 139 -2.81 16.07 4.25
N ASN A 140 -2.32 15.25 5.18
CA ASN A 140 -0.94 14.76 5.15
C ASN A 140 -0.66 13.97 3.86
N TRP A 141 -1.60 13.15 3.40
CA TRP A 141 -1.50 12.44 2.12
C TRP A 141 -1.32 13.40 0.96
N ASP A 142 -2.12 14.46 0.88
CA ASP A 142 -2.03 15.44 -0.19
C ASP A 142 -0.71 16.22 -0.16
N ILE A 143 -0.19 16.51 1.04
CA ILE A 143 1.15 17.10 1.21
C ILE A 143 2.24 16.14 0.72
N LEU A 144 2.19 14.86 1.07
CA LEU A 144 3.16 13.86 0.61
C LEU A 144 3.08 13.67 -0.90
N ARG A 145 1.86 13.60 -1.46
CA ARG A 145 1.60 13.44 -2.88
C ARG A 145 2.10 14.63 -3.69
N SER A 146 1.86 15.87 -3.24
CA SER A 146 2.28 17.09 -3.92
C SER A 146 3.80 17.27 -3.96
N LYS A 147 4.51 16.73 -2.97
CA LYS A 147 5.98 16.63 -2.96
C LYS A 147 6.50 15.48 -3.82
N GLY A 148 5.61 14.60 -4.25
CA GLY A 148 5.97 13.43 -5.02
C GLY A 148 6.10 13.73 -6.51
N THR A 149 7.12 13.17 -7.15
CA THR A 149 7.24 13.20 -8.60
C THR A 149 6.31 12.15 -9.20
N LYS A 150 5.50 12.58 -10.16
CA LYS A 150 4.48 11.77 -10.82
C LYS A 150 5.10 11.13 -12.06
N ASP A 151 5.90 10.07 -11.86
CA ASP A 151 6.03 8.91 -12.75
C ASP A 151 7.25 8.07 -12.37
N LEU A 152 7.04 7.00 -11.61
CA LEU A 152 8.05 5.94 -11.46
C LEU A 152 8.21 5.10 -12.74
N PHE A 153 7.16 5.02 -13.55
CA PHE A 153 7.03 4.06 -14.64
C PHE A 153 6.71 4.75 -15.98
N SER A 154 7.30 5.92 -16.22
CA SER A 154 7.23 6.58 -17.53
C SER A 154 7.76 5.69 -18.66
N ASP A 155 8.71 4.80 -18.34
CA ASP A 155 9.08 3.67 -19.19
C ASP A 155 8.29 2.42 -18.79
N SER A 156 7.24 2.10 -19.55
CA SER A 156 6.40 0.91 -19.42
C SER A 156 6.93 -0.30 -20.23
N SER A 157 8.15 -0.21 -20.78
CA SER A 157 8.75 -1.23 -21.64
C SER A 157 8.77 -2.62 -20.99
N GLU A 158 8.62 -3.63 -21.85
CA GLU A 158 8.71 -5.04 -21.46
C GLU A 158 10.09 -5.37 -20.89
N SER A 159 11.16 -4.70 -21.36
CA SER A 159 12.51 -4.81 -20.82
C SER A 159 12.60 -4.40 -19.35
N ALA A 160 11.93 -3.31 -18.94
CA ALA A 160 11.95 -2.85 -17.56
C ALA A 160 11.05 -3.70 -16.63
N LYS A 161 10.07 -4.43 -17.19
CA LYS A 161 9.36 -5.48 -16.45
C LYS A 161 10.25 -6.72 -16.29
N ASN A 162 10.90 -7.15 -17.37
CA ASN A 162 11.78 -8.32 -17.39
C ASN A 162 12.95 -8.18 -16.42
N SER A 163 13.57 -7.00 -16.31
CA SER A 163 14.63 -6.77 -15.31
C SER A 163 14.12 -6.90 -13.87
N CYS A 164 12.91 -6.42 -13.58
CA CYS A 164 12.28 -6.66 -12.29
C CYS A 164 11.95 -8.14 -12.07
N TYR A 165 11.49 -8.87 -13.09
CA TYR A 165 11.26 -10.33 -13.01
C TYR A 165 12.56 -11.12 -12.80
N GLU A 166 13.67 -10.73 -13.43
CA GLU A 166 14.98 -11.38 -13.24
C GLU A 166 15.52 -11.17 -11.82
N GLU A 167 15.43 -9.94 -11.28
CA GLU A 167 15.79 -9.66 -9.88
C GLU A 167 14.86 -10.41 -8.90
N TYR A 168 13.58 -10.53 -9.26
CA TYR A 168 12.56 -11.26 -8.50
C TYR A 168 12.85 -12.75 -8.39
N HIS A 169 13.29 -13.39 -9.49
CA HIS A 169 13.57 -14.82 -9.49
C HIS A 169 14.91 -15.18 -8.85
N GLN A 170 15.94 -14.33 -8.95
CA GLN A 170 17.22 -14.56 -8.27
C GLN A 170 17.10 -14.59 -6.74
N LYS A 171 16.17 -13.83 -6.14
CA LYS A 171 15.95 -13.83 -4.68
C LYS A 171 14.98 -14.91 -4.20
N SER A 172 14.02 -15.32 -5.03
CA SER A 172 13.12 -16.44 -4.68
C SER A 172 13.83 -17.79 -4.59
N GLY A 173 15.01 -17.93 -5.21
CA GLY A 173 15.86 -19.12 -5.12
C GLY A 173 16.76 -19.20 -3.88
N SER A 174 16.80 -18.17 -3.03
CA SER A 174 17.65 -18.14 -1.83
C SER A 174 16.90 -18.39 -0.52
N LEU A 175 15.65 -18.84 -0.60
CA LEU A 175 14.83 -19.27 0.54
C LEU A 175 14.44 -20.74 0.33
N ASN A 176 15.45 -21.62 0.35
CA ASN A 176 15.30 -23.04 0.64
C ASN A 176 16.16 -23.35 1.87
#